data_AF-A0A821VQE3-F1
#
_entry.id   AF-A0A821VQE3-F1
#
_cell.length_a   1.000
_cell.length_b   1.000
_cell.length_c   1.000
_cell.angle_alpha   90.00
_cell.angle_beta   90.00
_cell.angle_gamma   90.00
#
_symmetry.space_group_name_H-M   'P 1'
#
loop_
_entity.id
_entity.type
_entity.pdbx_description
1 polymer ?
#
loop_
_entity_poly.entity_id
_entity_poly.type
_entity_poly.pdbx_seq_one_letter_code
_entity_poly.pdbx_strand_id
1 'polypeptide(L)'
;LDHKTLYYDVEAFLLYVLTKNDSNDCHFLGYFSKEKHCPQKYNLSCITVLPNRQRQGYERFLIELGYLLSQKEGQIGTPERPLSTNVAQTYEAYWKIKLVQQLLCYYYKSKDKCILSDLMNETGMTIDDIIDTLQNLGILTMKSNE
;
A
#
# COMPACT_ATOMS: atom_id res chain seq x y z
N LEU A 1 1.48 -17.44 -1.41
CA LEU A 1 2.94 -17.63 -1.26
C LEU A 1 3.58 -18.23 -2.52
N ASP A 2 2.77 -18.55 -3.53
CA ASP A 2 3.10 -19.42 -4.65
C ASP A 2 4.19 -18.86 -5.59
N HIS A 3 4.56 -17.59 -5.41
CA HIS A 3 5.61 -16.91 -6.18
C HIS A 3 6.81 -16.47 -5.33
N LYS A 4 6.92 -16.92 -4.07
CA LYS A 4 8.07 -16.58 -3.22
C LYS A 4 9.30 -17.35 -3.73
N THR A 5 10.33 -16.61 -4.13
CA THR A 5 11.56 -17.13 -4.76
C THR A 5 12.73 -17.31 -3.79
N LEU A 6 12.69 -16.66 -2.62
CA LEU A 6 13.75 -16.71 -1.61
C LEU A 6 13.22 -17.29 -0.29
N TYR A 7 13.74 -18.46 0.08
CA TYR A 7 13.40 -19.18 1.31
C TYR A 7 14.52 -19.19 2.35
N TYR A 8 15.78 -19.08 1.91
CA TYR A 8 16.96 -19.26 2.76
C TYR A 8 17.72 -17.95 3.03
N ASP A 9 17.87 -17.08 2.02
CA ASP A 9 18.52 -15.78 2.18
C ASP A 9 17.52 -14.71 2.63
N VAL A 10 17.26 -14.67 3.93
CA VAL A 10 16.35 -13.70 4.57
C VAL A 10 17.06 -12.40 4.97
N GLU A 11 18.39 -12.35 4.91
CA GLU A 11 19.19 -11.20 5.38
C GLU A 11 18.89 -9.89 4.63
N ALA A 12 18.45 -9.98 3.38
CA ALA A 12 18.09 -8.82 2.56
C ALA A 12 16.76 -8.16 2.97
N PHE A 13 15.96 -8.80 3.83
CA PHE A 13 14.60 -8.36 4.14
C PHE A 13 14.44 -7.89 5.59
N LEU A 14 13.57 -6.90 5.76
CA LEU A 14 12.91 -6.57 7.02
C LEU A 14 11.56 -7.28 7.05
N LEU A 15 11.21 -7.84 8.21
CA LEU A 15 9.92 -8.50 8.43
C LEU A 15 9.11 -7.69 9.44
N TYR A 16 7.96 -7.20 9.00
CA TYR A 16 7.00 -6.49 9.83
C TYR A 16 5.88 -7.44 10.22
N VAL A 17 5.93 -7.90 11.47
CA VAL A 17 5.03 -8.92 12.01
C VAL A 17 3.88 -8.27 12.77
N LEU A 18 2.65 -8.64 12.41
CA LEU A 18 1.44 -8.22 13.10
C LEU A 18 0.97 -9.30 14.06
N THR A 19 0.77 -8.90 15.32
CA THR A 19 0.17 -9.74 16.36
C THR A 19 -1.10 -9.11 16.90
N LYS A 20 -2.01 -9.96 17.39
CA LYS A 20 -3.10 -9.56 18.28
C LYS A 20 -2.72 -9.99 19.69
N ASN A 21 -2.60 -9.02 20.57
CA ASN A 21 -2.21 -9.30 21.96
C ASN A 21 -3.49 -9.38 22.82
N ASP A 22 -3.56 -10.38 23.68
CA ASP A 22 -4.55 -10.47 24.75
C ASP A 22 -3.87 -10.66 26.11
N SER A 23 -4.65 -10.96 27.16
CA SER A 23 -4.12 -11.15 28.51
C SER A 23 -3.19 -12.35 28.64
N ASN A 24 -3.23 -13.28 27.68
CA ASN A 24 -2.54 -14.55 27.77
C ASN A 24 -1.29 -14.55 26.90
N ASP A 25 -1.38 -14.06 25.65
CA ASP A 25 -0.30 -14.19 24.67
C ASP A 25 -0.34 -13.14 23.53
N CYS A 26 0.71 -13.18 22.70
CA CYS A 26 0.80 -12.47 21.41
C CYS A 26 0.48 -13.43 20.26
N HIS A 27 -0.72 -13.30 19.69
CA HIS A 27 -1.17 -14.18 18.59
C HIS A 27 -0.71 -13.64 17.25
N PHE A 28 0.14 -14.39 16.54
CA PHE A 28 0.52 -14.05 15.17
C PHE A 28 -0.71 -13.97 14.27
N LEU A 29 -0.80 -12.89 13.48
CA LEU A 29 -1.88 -12.69 12.50
C LEU A 29 -1.38 -12.72 11.07
N GLY A 30 -0.19 -12.21 10.83
CA GLY A 30 0.36 -12.02 9.51
C GLY A 30 1.63 -11.19 9.52
N TYR A 31 2.21 -10.99 8.35
CA TYR A 31 3.38 -10.14 8.17
C TYR A 31 3.41 -9.56 6.77
N PHE A 32 4.27 -8.56 6.58
CA PHE A 32 4.85 -8.31 5.28
C PHE A 32 6.37 -8.23 5.34
N SER A 33 7.03 -8.54 4.23
CA SER A 33 8.47 -8.35 4.05
C SER A 33 8.74 -7.13 3.19
N LYS A 34 9.85 -6.45 3.47
CA LYS A 34 10.35 -5.31 2.69
C LYS A 34 11.86 -5.47 2.51
N GLU A 35 12.36 -5.34 1.29
CA GLU A 35 13.80 -5.34 1.05
C GLU A 35 14.47 -4.12 1.70
N LYS A 36 15.63 -4.33 2.33
CA LYS A 36 16.42 -3.25 2.94
C LYS A 36 16.90 -2.24 1.90
N HIS A 37 17.23 -2.72 0.70
CA HIS A 37 17.73 -1.90 -0.40
C HIS A 37 16.99 -2.28 -1.68
N CYS A 38 15.97 -1.51 -2.04
CA CYS A 38 15.14 -1.78 -3.22
C CYS A 38 15.25 -0.63 -4.23
N PRO A 39 16.01 -0.78 -5.33
CA PRO A 39 16.10 0.24 -6.39
C PRO A 39 14.74 0.60 -7.01
N GLN A 40 13.83 -0.37 -7.08
CA GLN A 40 12.48 -0.24 -7.62
C GLN A 40 11.50 0.43 -6.65
N LYS A 41 11.94 0.75 -5.42
CA LYS A 41 11.16 1.39 -4.37
C LYS A 41 9.91 0.58 -3.98
N TYR A 42 10.03 -0.75 -3.97
CA TYR A 42 8.98 -1.58 -3.42
C TYR A 42 8.91 -1.39 -1.91
N ASN A 43 7.75 -0.95 -1.42
CA ASN A 43 7.53 -0.79 0.01
C ASN A 43 7.03 -2.08 0.67
N LEU A 44 6.63 -3.05 -0.14
CA LEU A 44 6.14 -4.35 0.26
C LEU A 44 6.52 -5.39 -0.81
N SER A 45 7.32 -6.38 -0.43
CA SER A 45 7.74 -7.49 -1.30
C SER A 45 6.78 -8.67 -1.21
N CYS A 46 6.37 -9.04 0.00
CA CYS A 46 5.41 -10.12 0.22
C CYS A 46 4.52 -9.77 1.41
N ILE A 47 3.23 -10.06 1.31
CA ILE A 47 2.26 -9.93 2.39
C ILE A 47 1.55 -11.26 2.60
N THR A 48 1.31 -11.60 3.85
CA THR A 48 0.54 -12.80 4.22
C THR A 48 -0.21 -12.56 5.51
N VAL A 49 -1.51 -12.85 5.50
CA VAL A 49 -2.35 -12.96 6.69
C VAL A 49 -2.78 -14.42 6.82
N LEU A 50 -2.81 -14.94 8.06
CA LEU A 50 -3.22 -16.31 8.33
C LEU A 50 -4.60 -16.60 7.72
N PRO A 51 -4.82 -17.76 7.07
CA PRO A 51 -6.09 -18.07 6.39
C PRO A 51 -7.33 -17.90 7.28
N ASN A 52 -7.26 -18.33 8.55
CA ASN A 52 -8.35 -18.20 9.53
C ASN A 52 -8.56 -16.77 10.07
N ARG A 53 -7.69 -15.82 9.70
CA ARG A 53 -7.76 -14.40 10.07
C ARG A 53 -8.00 -13.49 8.86
N GLN A 54 -8.19 -14.04 7.66
CA GLN A 54 -8.50 -13.25 6.47
C GLN A 54 -9.87 -12.55 6.60
N ARG A 55 -10.08 -11.51 5.79
CA ARG A 55 -11.33 -10.72 5.73
C ARG A 55 -11.70 -9.98 7.03
N GLN A 56 -10.77 -9.85 7.97
CA GLN A 56 -10.94 -9.08 9.21
C GLN A 56 -10.24 -7.71 9.16
N GLY A 57 -9.78 -7.28 7.98
CA GLY A 57 -9.11 -6.00 7.78
C GLY A 57 -7.60 -5.99 8.05
N TYR A 58 -7.00 -7.11 8.48
CA TYR A 58 -5.56 -7.18 8.77
C TYR A 58 -4.66 -6.96 7.55
N GLU A 59 -5.07 -7.38 6.35
CA GLU A 59 -4.32 -7.11 5.12
C GLU A 59 -4.26 -5.61 4.84
N ARG A 60 -5.41 -4.94 4.93
CA ARG A 60 -5.50 -3.48 4.78
C ARG A 60 -4.65 -2.75 5.83
N PHE A 61 -4.64 -3.25 7.06
CA PHE A 61 -3.79 -2.69 8.12
C PHE A 61 -2.30 -2.81 7.77
N LEU A 62 -1.84 -3.98 7.32
CA LEU A 62 -0.46 -4.20 6.90
C LEU A 62 -0.08 -3.31 5.70
N ILE A 63 -0.99 -3.13 4.74
CA ILE A 63 -0.79 -2.24 3.59
C ILE A 63 -0.64 -0.78 4.04
N GLU A 64 -1.53 -0.28 4.91
CA GLU A 64 -1.44 1.07 5.49
C GLU A 64 -0.09 1.24 6.21
N LEU A 65 0.32 0.25 7.02
CA LEU A 65 1.61 0.30 7.71
C LEU A 65 2.79 0.39 6.72
N GLY A 66 2.76 -0.36 5.62
CA GLY A 66 3.76 -0.27 4.55
C GLY A 66 3.89 1.14 3.97
N TYR A 67 2.77 1.79 3.68
CA TYR A 67 2.76 3.19 3.20
C TYR A 67 3.23 4.19 4.26
N LEU A 68 2.80 4.04 5.53
CA LEU A 68 3.24 4.91 6.62
C LEU A 68 4.77 4.84 6.83
N LEU A 69 5.36 3.66 6.67
CA LEU A 69 6.81 3.49 6.73
C LEU A 69 7.51 4.21 5.57
N SER A 70 7.02 4.05 4.33
CA SER A 70 7.53 4.80 3.18
C SER A 70 7.48 6.31 3.42
N GLN A 71 6.36 6.83 3.92
CA GLN A 71 6.22 8.25 4.24
C GLN A 71 7.21 8.70 5.32
N LYS A 72 7.39 7.90 6.37
CA LYS A 72 8.35 8.19 7.44
C LYS A 72 9.80 8.19 6.94
N GLU A 73 10.09 7.42 5.90
CA GLU A 73 11.40 7.39 5.22
C GLU A 73 11.55 8.51 4.17
N GLY A 74 10.52 9.32 3.94
CA GLY A 74 10.51 10.34 2.89
C GLY A 74 10.50 9.76 1.47
N GLN A 75 9.98 8.54 1.32
CA GLN A 75 9.93 7.81 0.06
C GLN A 75 8.48 7.55 -0.37
N ILE A 76 8.27 7.47 -1.68
CA ILE A 76 7.07 6.89 -2.27
C ILE A 76 7.30 5.39 -2.48
N GLY A 77 6.23 4.61 -2.56
CA GLY A 77 6.33 3.17 -2.78
C GLY A 77 5.12 2.55 -3.45
N THR A 78 5.34 1.35 -3.97
CA THR A 78 4.34 0.48 -4.59
C THR A 78 4.64 -0.96 -4.18
N PRO A 79 3.66 -1.89 -4.16
CA PRO A 79 3.96 -3.30 -3.93
C PRO A 79 4.76 -3.92 -5.08
N GLU A 80 5.55 -4.93 -4.75
CA GLU A 80 6.13 -5.85 -5.74
C GLU A 80 5.02 -6.60 -6.51
N ARG A 81 5.22 -6.79 -7.81
CA ARG A 81 4.28 -7.48 -8.72
C ARG A 81 4.95 -8.76 -9.26
N PRO A 82 4.19 -9.85 -9.52
CA PRO A 82 2.73 -9.96 -9.47
C PRO A 82 2.17 -10.19 -8.06
N LEU A 83 1.05 -9.55 -7.77
CA LEU A 83 0.28 -9.77 -6.55
C LEU A 83 -0.69 -10.95 -6.72
N SER A 84 -0.97 -11.66 -5.62
CA SER A 84 -2.11 -12.60 -5.59
C SER A 84 -3.44 -11.85 -5.76
N THR A 85 -4.44 -12.50 -6.37
CA THR A 85 -5.74 -11.88 -6.68
C THR A 85 -6.39 -11.19 -5.48
N ASN A 86 -6.40 -11.85 -4.33
CA ASN A 86 -7.01 -11.30 -3.10
C ASN A 86 -6.28 -10.04 -2.62
N VAL A 87 -4.95 -10.08 -2.63
CA VAL A 87 -4.12 -8.94 -2.20
C VAL A 87 -4.25 -7.78 -3.18
N ALA A 88 -4.28 -8.05 -4.49
CA ALA A 88 -4.49 -7.03 -5.52
C ALA A 88 -5.83 -6.30 -5.31
N GLN A 89 -6.91 -7.02 -5.02
CA GLN A 89 -8.22 -6.42 -4.69
C GLN A 89 -8.16 -5.56 -3.42
N THR A 90 -7.43 -6.02 -2.40
CA THR A 90 -7.24 -5.24 -1.17
C THR A 90 -6.46 -3.95 -1.43
N TYR A 91 -5.41 -3.99 -2.26
CA TYR A 91 -4.66 -2.79 -2.68
C TYR A 91 -5.53 -1.81 -3.48
N GLU A 92 -6.29 -2.30 -4.45
CA GLU A 92 -7.19 -1.48 -5.26
C GLU A 92 -8.22 -0.76 -4.39
N ALA A 93 -8.86 -1.49 -3.45
CA ALA A 93 -9.80 -0.91 -2.50
C ALA A 93 -9.12 0.11 -1.57
N TYR A 94 -7.91 -0.18 -1.11
CA TYR A 94 -7.12 0.72 -0.28
C TYR A 94 -6.81 2.04 -1.01
N TRP A 95 -6.28 1.97 -2.22
CA TRP A 95 -5.93 3.14 -3.03
C TRP A 95 -7.13 4.02 -3.34
N LYS A 96 -8.25 3.40 -3.75
CA LYS A 96 -9.51 4.12 -3.99
C LYS A 96 -9.94 4.92 -2.76
N ILE A 97 -9.96 4.27 -1.60
CA ILE A 97 -10.38 4.94 -0.35
C ILE A 97 -9.40 6.06 0.01
N LYS A 98 -8.08 5.83 -0.07
CA LYS A 98 -7.08 6.84 0.28
C LYS A 98 -7.16 8.07 -0.63
N LEU A 99 -7.27 7.88 -1.94
CA LEU A 99 -7.37 9.01 -2.87
C LEU A 99 -8.66 9.78 -2.68
N VAL A 100 -9.81 9.11 -2.52
CA VAL A 100 -11.07 9.81 -2.25
C VAL A 100 -10.98 10.60 -0.95
N GLN A 101 -10.38 10.03 0.11
CA GLN A 101 -10.16 10.76 1.37
C GLN A 101 -9.30 12.02 1.17
N GLN A 102 -8.21 11.94 0.41
CA GLN A 102 -7.38 13.12 0.13
C GLN A 102 -8.14 14.15 -0.70
N LEU A 103 -8.81 13.74 -1.78
CA LEU A 103 -9.59 14.66 -2.61
C LEU A 103 -10.70 15.37 -1.81
N LEU A 104 -11.37 14.67 -0.90
CA LEU A 104 -12.32 15.29 0.03
C LEU A 104 -11.64 16.31 0.95
N CYS A 105 -10.44 16.02 1.46
CA CYS A 105 -9.66 16.99 2.24
C CYS A 105 -9.33 18.25 1.43
N TYR A 106 -8.99 18.13 0.14
CA TYR A 106 -8.78 19.27 -0.75
C TYR A 106 -10.06 20.09 -0.93
N TYR A 107 -11.16 19.40 -1.19
CA TYR A 107 -12.48 20.02 -1.36
C TYR A 107 -12.90 20.83 -0.13
N TYR A 108 -12.79 20.26 1.08
CA TYR A 108 -13.15 20.96 2.33
C TYR A 108 -12.19 22.10 2.69
N LYS A 109 -10.94 22.08 2.21
CA LYS A 109 -9.98 23.17 2.39
C LYS A 109 -10.12 24.28 1.34
N SER A 110 -11.13 24.20 0.47
CA SER A 110 -11.32 25.12 -0.65
C SER A 110 -10.08 25.25 -1.55
N LYS A 111 -9.32 24.15 -1.72
CA LYS A 111 -8.22 24.11 -2.67
C LYS A 111 -8.76 23.76 -4.04
N ASP A 112 -8.84 24.75 -4.92
CA ASP A 112 -9.34 24.57 -6.30
C ASP A 112 -8.44 23.71 -7.19
N LYS A 113 -7.19 23.50 -6.78
CA LYS A 113 -6.20 22.74 -7.56
C LYS A 113 -5.52 21.70 -6.67
N CYS A 114 -5.48 20.48 -7.18
CA CYS A 114 -4.74 19.36 -6.61
C CYS A 114 -3.63 18.97 -7.59
N ILE A 115 -2.38 19.02 -7.15
CA ILE A 115 -1.22 18.66 -7.97
C ILE A 115 -0.88 17.19 -7.69
N LEU A 116 -0.59 16.41 -8.74
CA LEU A 116 -0.27 14.99 -8.60
C LEU A 116 0.93 14.76 -7.65
N SER A 117 1.93 15.63 -7.65
CA SER A 117 3.08 15.56 -6.74
C SER A 117 2.67 15.68 -5.27
N ASP A 118 1.63 16.48 -4.96
CA ASP A 118 1.15 16.63 -3.60
C ASP A 118 0.47 15.34 -3.14
N LEU A 119 -0.36 14.74 -4.01
CA LEU A 119 -0.99 13.45 -3.72
C LEU A 119 0.06 12.35 -3.48
N MET A 120 1.14 12.32 -4.26
CA MET A 120 2.24 11.37 -4.05
C MET A 120 2.87 11.54 -2.67
N ASN A 121 3.15 12.77 -2.25
CA ASN A 121 3.74 13.06 -0.95
C ASN A 121 2.77 12.73 0.21
N GLU A 122 1.50 13.09 0.07
CA GLU A 122 0.48 12.92 1.11
C GLU A 122 0.00 11.47 1.26
N THR A 123 0.09 10.66 0.21
CA THR A 123 -0.33 9.25 0.23
C THR A 123 0.83 8.25 0.30
N GLY A 124 2.04 8.67 -0.11
CA GLY A 124 3.19 7.78 -0.29
C GLY A 124 3.07 6.86 -1.52
N MET A 125 2.05 7.05 -2.38
CA MET A 125 1.84 6.24 -3.59
C MET A 125 2.69 6.74 -4.76
N THR A 126 3.01 5.83 -5.68
CA THR A 126 3.63 6.20 -6.96
C THR A 126 2.62 6.91 -7.86
N ILE A 127 3.13 7.68 -8.84
CA ILE A 127 2.26 8.38 -9.78
C ILE A 127 1.42 7.41 -10.62
N ASP A 128 1.99 6.25 -10.98
CA ASP A 128 1.30 5.23 -11.77
C ASP A 128 0.11 4.66 -11.00
N ASP A 129 0.31 4.28 -9.73
CA ASP A 129 -0.78 3.77 -8.88
C ASP A 129 -1.89 4.83 -8.69
N ILE A 130 -1.52 6.11 -8.60
CA ILE A 130 -2.48 7.21 -8.50
C ILE A 130 -3.27 7.35 -9.81
N ILE A 131 -2.60 7.42 -10.95
CA ILE A 131 -3.26 7.58 -12.27
C ILE A 131 -4.19 6.40 -12.53
N ASP A 132 -3.70 5.16 -12.35
CA ASP A 132 -4.49 3.95 -12.55
C ASP A 132 -5.74 3.97 -11.65
N THR A 133 -5.58 4.37 -10.39
CA THR A 133 -6.70 4.44 -9.44
C THR A 133 -7.71 5.53 -9.84
N LEU A 134 -7.27 6.72 -10.26
CA LEU A 134 -8.15 7.81 -10.70
C LEU A 134 -8.91 7.44 -11.98
N GLN A 135 -8.26 6.72 -12.90
CA GLN A 135 -8.90 6.16 -14.11
C GLN A 135 -9.95 5.11 -13.73
N ASN A 136 -9.62 4.19 -12.82
CA ASN A 136 -10.54 3.16 -12.32
C ASN A 136 -11.74 3.74 -11.54
N LEU A 137 -11.60 4.94 -10.98
CA LEU A 137 -12.69 5.69 -10.35
C LEU A 137 -13.53 6.48 -11.36
N GLY A 138 -13.09 6.61 -12.62
CA GLY A 138 -13.79 7.39 -13.65
C GLY A 138 -13.73 8.91 -13.45
N ILE A 139 -12.75 9.40 -12.67
CA ILE A 139 -12.62 10.82 -12.30
C ILE A 139 -11.42 11.52 -12.95
N LEU A 140 -10.65 10.81 -13.78
CA LEU A 140 -9.55 11.39 -14.56
C LEU A 140 -10.01 11.73 -15.97
N THR A 141 -9.84 12.99 -16.38
CA THR A 141 -10.05 13.44 -17.76
C THR A 141 -8.79 14.08 -18.29
N MET A 142 -8.32 13.64 -19.44
CA MET A 142 -7.22 14.27 -20.15
C MET A 142 -7.75 15.47 -20.92
N LYS A 143 -7.23 16.67 -20.63
CA LYS A 143 -7.52 17.84 -21.43
C LYS A 143 -6.57 17.81 -22.63
N SER A 144 -7.11 17.73 -23.84
CA SER A 144 -6.33 17.92 -25.06
C SER A 144 -5.70 19.32 -25.02
N ASN A 145 -4.40 19.41 -25.29
CA ASN A 145 -3.76 20.70 -25.56
C ASN A 145 -4.17 21.12 -26.97
N GLU A 146 -5.28 21.85 -27.08
CA GLU A 146 -5.57 22.70 -28.24
C GLU A 146 -4.75 23.99 -28.16
#